data_AF-A0A8T3VL73-F1
#
_entry.id   AF-A0A8T3VL73-F1
#
_cell.length_a   1.000
_cell.length_b   1.000
_cell.length_c   1.000
_cell.angle_alpha   90.00
_cell.angle_beta   90.00
_cell.angle_gamma   90.00
#
_symmetry.space_group_name_H-M   'P 1'
#
loop_
_entity.id
_entity.type
_entity.pdbx_description
1 polymer ?
#
loop_
_entity_poly.entity_id
_entity_poly.type
_entity_poly.pdbx_seq_one_letter_code
_entity_poly.pdbx_strand_id
1 'polypeptide(L)'
;MLIMTTIDDLPPEGIPYITDKIMDSGAKNVHIINALTKKGRMEYIVLVDFEEEYFDDISSLLALEFGTIGMKIFKHEHKKFPYELIEKRS
;
A
#
# COMPACT_ATOMS: atom_id res chain seq x y z
N MET A 1 -0.93 5.38 9.81
CA MET A 1 -0.58 6.38 8.77
C MET A 1 -0.94 5.79 7.42
N LEU A 2 -1.29 6.63 6.45
CA LEU A 2 -1.56 6.17 5.09
C LEU A 2 -0.60 6.86 4.12
N ILE A 3 0.13 6.09 3.32
CA ILE A 3 0.90 6.59 2.19
C ILE A 3 0.13 6.34 0.90
N MET A 4 0.16 7.31 -0.01
CA MET A 4 -0.22 7.15 -1.41
C MET A 4 0.98 7.38 -2.31
N THR A 5 1.23 6.45 -3.22
CA THR A 5 2.16 6.63 -4.34
C THR A 5 1.52 6.15 -5.64
N THR A 6 2.14 6.48 -6.77
CA THR A 6 1.67 6.11 -8.11
C THR A 6 2.78 5.40 -8.88
N ILE A 7 2.43 4.39 -9.67
CA ILE A 7 3.38 3.57 -10.42
C ILE A 7 2.84 3.36 -11.84
N ASP A 8 3.54 3.83 -12.87
CA ASP A 8 3.15 3.67 -14.28
C ASP A 8 4.05 2.70 -15.07
N ASP A 9 5.14 2.22 -14.47
CA ASP A 9 6.12 1.31 -15.08
C ASP A 9 6.20 -0.03 -14.32
N LEU A 10 5.02 -0.62 -14.06
CA LEU A 10 4.92 -1.93 -13.41
C LEU A 10 4.01 -2.86 -14.22
N PRO A 11 4.50 -4.05 -14.62
CA PRO A 11 3.63 -5.05 -15.24
C PRO A 11 2.63 -5.62 -14.23
N PRO A 12 1.39 -5.95 -14.64
CA PRO A 12 0.36 -6.48 -13.73
C PRO A 12 0.79 -7.71 -12.94
N GLU A 13 1.66 -8.55 -13.50
CA GLU A 13 2.19 -9.76 -12.88
C GLU A 13 3.09 -9.48 -11.67
N GLY A 14 3.61 -8.25 -11.54
CA GLY A 14 4.43 -7.82 -10.40
C GLY A 14 3.61 -7.46 -9.15
N ILE A 15 2.30 -7.26 -9.29
CA ILE A 15 1.41 -6.84 -8.20
C ILE A 15 1.45 -7.78 -6.99
N PRO A 16 1.36 -9.11 -7.14
CA PRO A 16 1.40 -10.02 -5.99
C PRO A 16 2.72 -9.91 -5.20
N TYR A 17 3.86 -9.94 -5.91
CA TYR A 17 5.18 -9.84 -5.29
C TYR A 17 5.33 -8.56 -4.46
N ILE A 18 4.91 -7.43 -5.03
CA ILE A 18 4.98 -6.13 -4.36
C ILE A 18 4.05 -6.07 -3.16
N THR A 19 2.84 -6.59 -3.30
CA THR A 19 1.86 -6.63 -2.20
C THR A 19 2.44 -7.43 -1.03
N ASP A 20 3.01 -8.60 -1.31
CA ASP A 20 3.65 -9.44 -0.28
C ASP A 20 4.80 -8.71 0.40
N LYS A 21 5.70 -8.06 -0.37
CA LYS A 21 6.82 -7.28 0.19
C LYS A 21 6.38 -6.14 1.11
N ILE A 22 5.34 -5.42 0.73
CA ILE A 22 4.81 -4.32 1.54
C ILE A 22 4.17 -4.88 2.83
N MET A 23 3.41 -5.97 2.72
CA MET A 23 2.82 -6.64 3.89
C MET A 23 3.89 -7.17 4.85
N ASP A 24 4.95 -7.80 4.32
CA ASP A 24 6.08 -8.31 5.10
C ASP A 24 6.86 -7.21 5.85
N SER A 25 6.74 -5.96 5.38
CA SER A 25 7.37 -4.77 6.00
C SER A 25 6.53 -4.17 7.13
N GLY A 26 5.48 -4.86 7.58
CA GLY A 26 4.63 -4.43 8.70
C GLY A 26 3.44 -3.56 8.28
N ALA A 27 3.12 -3.50 6.98
CA ALA A 27 1.88 -2.88 6.54
C ALA A 27 0.67 -3.65 7.10
N LYS A 28 -0.33 -2.92 7.58
CA LYS A 28 -1.61 -3.47 8.01
C LYS A 28 -2.50 -3.80 6.83
N ASN A 29 -2.36 -3.01 5.76
CA ASN A 29 -3.21 -3.12 4.59
C ASN A 29 -2.56 -2.44 3.38
N VAL A 30 -2.83 -2.98 2.18
CA VAL A 30 -2.39 -2.44 0.90
C VAL A 30 -3.55 -2.47 -0.07
N HIS A 31 -3.81 -1.35 -0.74
CA HIS A 31 -4.73 -1.30 -1.87
C HIS A 31 -3.99 -0.84 -3.12
N ILE A 32 -4.27 -1.53 -4.23
CA ILE A 32 -3.77 -1.17 -5.56
C ILE A 32 -4.98 -0.87 -6.43
N ILE A 33 -5.04 0.36 -6.94
CA ILE A 33 -6.17 0.89 -7.71
C ILE A 33 -5.68 1.21 -9.12
N ASN A 34 -6.33 0.63 -10.12
CA ASN A 34 -6.06 0.96 -11.52
C ASN A 34 -6.48 2.42 -11.81
N ALA A 35 -5.62 3.18 -12.46
CA ALA A 35 -5.86 4.56 -12.81
C ALA A 35 -5.31 4.89 -14.21
N LEU A 36 -5.69 6.07 -14.70
CA LEU A 36 -5.14 6.67 -15.92
C LEU A 36 -4.39 7.94 -15.55
N THR A 37 -3.18 8.06 -16.06
CA THR A 37 -2.34 9.25 -15.89
C THR A 37 -2.26 10.06 -17.18
N LYS A 38 -1.44 11.12 -17.15
CA LYS A 38 -1.17 11.98 -18.31
C LYS A 38 -0.90 11.15 -19.58
N LYS A 39 -1.36 11.65 -20.74
CA LYS A 39 -1.23 10.98 -22.04
C LYS A 39 -1.95 9.62 -22.13
N GLY A 40 -2.93 9.36 -21.25
CA GLY A 40 -3.75 8.14 -21.29
C GLY A 40 -3.00 6.87 -20.93
N ARG A 41 -1.88 6.98 -20.22
CA ARG A 41 -1.13 5.82 -19.74
C ARG A 41 -1.85 5.20 -18.55
N MET A 42 -1.83 3.86 -18.49
CA MET A 42 -2.25 3.15 -17.29
C MET A 42 -1.23 3.39 -16.17
N GLU A 43 -1.73 3.56 -14.95
CA GLU A 43 -0.92 3.57 -13.73
C GLU A 43 -1.67 2.84 -12.60
N TYR A 44 -0.96 2.57 -11.52
CA TYR A 44 -1.52 2.09 -10.27
C TYR A 44 -1.37 3.15 -9.20
N ILE A 45 -2.46 3.44 -8.48
CA ILE A 45 -2.40 4.15 -7.21
C ILE A 45 -2.25 3.10 -6.12
N VAL A 46 -1.15 3.19 -5.37
CA VAL A 46 -0.86 2.30 -4.25
C VAL A 46 -1.08 3.04 -2.94
N LEU A 47 -1.93 2.46 -2.11
CA LEU A 47 -2.28 2.95 -0.78
C LEU A 47 -1.78 1.96 0.27
N VAL A 48 -0.96 2.41 1.20
CA VAL A 48 -0.37 1.56 2.25
C VAL A 48 -0.72 2.12 3.61
N ASP A 49 -1.41 1.34 4.44
CA ASP A 49 -1.74 1.67 5.84
C ASP A 49 -0.82 0.91 6.81
N PHE A 50 -0.23 1.62 7.76
CA PHE A 50 0.80 1.09 8.66
C PHE A 50 0.93 1.94 9.94
N GLU A 51 1.59 1.42 10.98
CA GLU A 51 1.95 2.23 12.17
C GLU A 51 3.14 3.14 11.89
N GLU A 52 3.22 4.30 12.56
CA GLU A 52 4.27 5.31 12.33
C GLU A 52 5.70 4.76 12.49
N GLU A 53 5.90 3.74 13.32
CA GLU A 53 7.21 3.07 13.50
C GLU A 53 7.76 2.41 12.23
N TYR A 54 6.90 2.03 11.27
CA TYR A 54 7.30 1.41 10.00
C TYR A 54 7.50 2.41 8.86
N PHE A 55 7.45 3.72 9.16
CA PHE A 55 7.47 4.76 8.14
C PHE A 55 8.73 4.71 7.26
N ASP A 56 9.92 4.59 7.86
CA ASP A 56 11.17 4.61 7.11
C ASP A 56 11.34 3.34 6.26
N ASP A 57 10.97 2.17 6.80
CA ASP A 57 11.06 0.88 6.11
C ASP A 57 10.14 0.83 4.90
N ILE A 58 8.86 1.20 5.09
CA ILE A 58 7.87 1.23 4.00
C ILE A 58 8.24 2.30 2.98
N SER A 59 8.61 3.50 3.41
CA SER A 59 8.98 4.57 2.48
C SER A 59 10.20 4.18 1.62
N SER A 60 11.19 3.53 2.24
CA SER A 60 12.39 3.03 1.55
C SER A 60 12.05 1.91 0.56
N LEU A 61 11.22 0.95 0.97
CA LEU A 61 10.75 -0.12 0.08
C LEU A 61 10.03 0.45 -1.15
N LEU A 62 9.07 1.35 -0.96
CA LEU A 62 8.32 1.95 -2.07
C LEU A 62 9.24 2.75 -2.99
N ALA A 63 10.21 3.49 -2.45
CA ALA A 63 11.18 4.25 -3.24
C ALA A 63 12.10 3.33 -4.07
N LEU A 64 12.58 2.22 -3.48
CA LEU A 64 13.51 1.30 -4.12
C LEU A 64 12.82 0.38 -5.15
N GLU A 65 11.66 -0.17 -4.81
CA GLU A 65 10.93 -1.11 -5.68
C GLU A 65 10.24 -0.39 -6.85
N PHE A 66 9.74 0.83 -6.65
CA PHE A 66 8.99 1.56 -7.69
C PHE A 66 9.79 2.66 -8.37
N GLY A 67 10.99 2.97 -7.89
CA GLY A 67 11.75 4.13 -8.35
C GLY A 67 11.00 5.45 -8.16
N THR A 68 10.04 5.51 -7.24
CA THR A 68 9.22 6.71 -7.04
C THR A 68 10.03 7.81 -6.36
N ILE A 69 9.88 9.04 -6.85
CA ILE A 69 10.61 10.22 -6.35
C ILE A 69 9.89 10.86 -5.16
N GLY A 70 8.64 10.47 -4.91
CA GLY A 70 7.85 11.06 -3.83
C GLY A 70 6.58 10.30 -3.52
N MET A 71 6.01 10.65 -2.37
CA MET A 71 4.80 10.03 -1.86
C MET A 71 3.97 11.05 -1.10
N LYS A 72 2.66 10.81 -1.00
CA LYS A 72 1.75 11.64 -0.21
C LYS A 72 1.46 10.93 1.10
N ILE A 73 1.53 11.66 2.19
CA ILE A 73 1.29 11.13 3.54
C ILE A 73 -0.03 11.70 4.05
N PHE A 74 -0.92 10.82 4.50
CA PHE A 74 -2.18 11.15 5.12
C PHE A 74 -2.15 10.70 6.59
N LYS A 75 -2.43 11.64 7.49
CA LYS A 75 -2.72 11.34 8.89
C LYS A 75 -4.20 11.02 9.00
N HIS A 76 -4.52 9.91 9.65
CA HIS A 76 -5.87 9.43 9.85
C HIS A 76 -6.03 8.90 11.27
N GLU A 77 -7.28 8.87 11.73
CA GLU A 77 -7.65 8.20 12.98
C GLU A 77 -8.30 6.86 12.64
N HIS A 78 -7.81 5.79 13.26
CA HIS A 78 -8.42 4.47 13.14
C HIS A 78 -9.35 4.21 14.33
N LYS A 79 -10.66 4.20 14.08
CA LYS A 79 -11.66 3.80 15.05
C LYS A 79 -11.93 2.30 14.98
N LYS A 80 -11.43 1.55 15.96
CA LYS A 80 -11.76 0.11 16.11
C LYS A 80 -13.13 -0.06 16.76
N PHE A 81 -13.93 -0.98 16.22
CA PHE A 81 -15.18 -1.42 16.84
C PHE A 81 -14.96 -2.68 17.68
N PRO A 82 -15.72 -2.88 18.76
CA PRO A 82 -15.69 -4.14 19.50
C PRO A 82 -16.20 -5.28 18.61
N TYR A 83 -15.52 -6.42 18.66
CA TYR A 83 -15.92 -7.64 17.96
C TYR A 83 -15.58 -8.87 18.79
N GLU A 84 -16.30 -9.97 18.56
CA GLU A 84 -16.03 -11.29 19.14
C GLU A 84 -15.78 -12.30 18.03
N LEU A 85 -14.74 -13.12 18.18
CA LEU A 85 -14.45 -14.21 17.27
C LEU A 85 -15.30 -15.41 17.66
N ILE A 86 -16.17 -15.87 16.76
CA ILE A 86 -17.00 -17.07 16.95
C ILE A 86 -16.50 -18.16 16.02
N GLU A 87 -15.94 -19.23 16.60
CA GLU A 87 -15.49 -20.39 15.84
C GLU A 87 -16.71 -21.23 15.42
N LYS A 88 -17.04 -21.25 14.12
CA LYS A 88 -18.07 -22.13 13.59
C LYS A 88 -17.50 -23.54 13.46
N ARG A 89 -17.94 -24.46 14.34
CA ARG A 89 -17.73 -25.90 14.15
C ARG A 89 -18.46 -26.32 12.86
N SER A 90 -17.69 -26.79 11.88
CA SER A 90 -18.18 -27.40 10.64
C SER A 90 -18.41 -28.90 10.84
#